data_AF-S4NRU6-F1
#
_entry.id   AF-S4NRU6-F1
#
_cell.length_a   1.000
_cell.length_b   1.000
_cell.length_c   1.000
_cell.angle_alpha   90.00
_cell.angle_beta   90.00
_cell.angle_gamma   90.00
#
_symmetry.space_group_name_H-M   'P 1'
#
loop_
_entity.id
_entity.type
_entity.pdbx_description
1 polymer ?
#
loop_
_entity_poly.entity_id
_entity_poly.type
_entity_poly.pdbx_seq_one_letter_code
_entity_poly.pdbx_strand_id
1 'polypeptide(L)'
;VGDAQEANFIPTRKGSTLLVHEGYAFRLKNKLAYGKKQWYCTSRTKTGCYADVTTVYHQLRTVVNRVRNKHNHPPPGFYRRNDGSFRIV
;
A
#
# COMPACT_ATOMS: atom_id res chain seq x y z
N VAL A 1 22.73 -7.91 -1.27
CA VAL A 1 21.43 -8.56 -1.53
C VAL A 1 20.37 -7.53 -1.17
N GLY A 2 19.59 -7.03 -2.13
CA GLY A 2 18.63 -5.96 -1.84
C GLY A 2 17.39 -6.56 -1.20
N ASP A 3 17.09 -6.20 0.04
CA ASP A 3 15.95 -6.65 0.83
C ASP A 3 14.61 -6.21 0.22
N ALA A 4 14.20 -6.86 -0.87
CA ALA A 4 12.92 -6.63 -1.51
C ALA A 4 11.80 -7.12 -0.57
N GLN A 5 11.20 -6.20 0.18
CA GLN A 5 10.15 -6.53 1.14
C GLN A 5 8.88 -6.99 0.42
N GLU A 6 8.27 -8.08 0.89
CA GLU A 6 7.03 -8.61 0.32
C GLU A 6 5.88 -7.61 0.49
N ALA A 7 5.06 -7.45 -0.55
CA ALA A 7 3.95 -6.52 -0.56
C ALA A 7 2.72 -7.16 0.10
N ASN A 8 2.26 -6.59 1.22
CA ASN A 8 1.07 -7.06 1.91
C ASN A 8 -0.20 -6.44 1.34
N PHE A 9 -1.15 -7.26 0.89
CA PHE A 9 -2.41 -6.80 0.33
C PHE A 9 -3.58 -7.10 1.24
N ILE A 10 -4.46 -6.12 1.34
CA ILE A 10 -5.65 -6.19 2.17
C ILE A 10 -6.88 -5.92 1.29
N PRO A 11 -7.82 -6.87 1.17
CA PRO A 11 -9.08 -6.63 0.49
C PRO A 11 -9.97 -5.72 1.35
N THR A 12 -10.65 -4.79 0.70
CA THR A 12 -11.68 -3.95 1.33
C THR A 12 -13.06 -4.43 0.90
N ARG A 13 -14.07 -4.14 1.73
CA ARG A 13 -15.48 -4.50 1.46
C ARG A 13 -16.04 -3.94 0.15
N LYS A 14 -15.44 -2.87 -0.39
CA LYS A 14 -15.81 -2.28 -1.68
C LYS A 14 -15.14 -2.96 -2.88
N GLY A 15 -14.52 -4.12 -2.70
CA GLY A 15 -13.79 -4.86 -3.75
C GLY A 15 -12.46 -4.23 -4.15
N SER A 16 -12.03 -3.16 -3.48
CA SER A 16 -10.71 -2.55 -3.72
C SER A 16 -9.65 -3.21 -2.85
N THR A 17 -8.43 -3.35 -3.37
CA THR A 17 -7.28 -3.84 -2.61
C THR A 17 -6.42 -2.67 -2.14
N LEU A 18 -5.96 -2.74 -0.89
CA LEU A 18 -5.00 -1.83 -0.31
C LEU A 18 -3.66 -2.53 -0.16
N LEU A 19 -2.59 -1.80 -0.44
CA LEU A 19 -1.23 -2.21 -0.08
C LEU A 19 -0.94 -1.70 1.32
N VAL A 20 -0.42 -2.55 2.20
CA VAL A 20 0.10 -2.15 3.50
C VAL A 20 1.60 -2.31 3.51
N HIS A 21 2.28 -1.23 3.88
CA HIS A 21 3.73 -1.20 3.98
C HIS A 21 4.12 -0.30 5.16
N GLU A 22 4.96 -0.81 6.06
CA GLU A 22 5.43 -0.09 7.27
C GLU A 22 4.33 0.54 8.13
N GLY A 23 3.15 -0.11 8.22
CA GLY A 23 2.03 0.46 8.97
C GLY A 23 1.36 1.65 8.26
N TYR A 24 1.51 1.78 6.95
CA TYR A 24 0.75 2.73 6.15
C TYR A 24 -0.03 2.01 5.06
N ALA A 25 -1.22 2.54 4.78
CA ALA A 25 -2.08 2.01 3.74
C ALA A 25 -1.94 2.84 2.46
N PHE A 26 -1.89 2.13 1.34
CA PHE A 26 -1.76 2.71 0.03
C PHE A 26 -2.87 2.18 -0.89
N ARG A 27 -3.45 3.07 -1.69
CA ARG A 27 -4.41 2.75 -2.75
C ARG A 27 -3.71 2.64 -4.07
N LEU A 28 -4.21 1.76 -4.94
CA LEU A 28 -3.72 1.65 -6.30
C LEU A 28 -3.95 2.99 -7.04
N LYS A 29 -2.87 3.60 -7.50
CA LYS A 29 -2.90 4.80 -8.35
C LYS A 29 -3.04 4.40 -9.81
N ASN A 30 -2.02 3.73 -10.32
CA ASN A 30 -1.89 3.34 -11.73
C ASN A 30 -1.24 1.96 -11.82
N LYS A 31 -1.65 1.20 -12.83
CA LYS A 31 -0.90 0.04 -13.31
C LYS A 31 0.12 0.56 -14.33
N LEU A 32 1.40 0.33 -14.08
CA LEU A 32 2.51 0.76 -14.92
C LEU A 32 2.94 -0.39 -15.85
N ALA A 33 3.81 -0.09 -16.82
CA ALA A 33 4.40 -1.08 -17.69
C ALA A 33 5.19 -2.16 -16.91
N TYR A 34 5.38 -3.33 -17.52
CA TYR A 34 6.15 -4.43 -16.95
C TYR A 34 5.61 -4.97 -15.62
N GLY A 35 4.28 -4.93 -15.43
CA GLY A 35 3.64 -5.47 -14.22
C GLY A 35 3.90 -4.65 -12.96
N LYS A 36 4.49 -3.45 -13.08
CA LYS A 36 4.67 -2.52 -11.97
C LYS A 36 3.33 -1.91 -11.59
N LYS A 37 3.10 -1.67 -10.32
CA LYS A 37 1.90 -0.98 -9.82
C LYS A 37 2.34 0.16 -8.92
N GLN A 38 1.80 1.35 -9.16
CA GLN A 38 2.03 2.52 -8.34
C GLN A 38 0.88 2.70 -7.37
N TRP A 39 1.21 2.93 -6.12
CA TRP A 39 0.30 3.05 -4.99
C TRP A 39 0.55 4.39 -4.30
N TYR A 40 -0.50 5.05 -3.83
CA TYR A 40 -0.42 6.32 -3.11
C TYR A 40 -1.04 6.20 -1.73
N CYS A 41 -0.51 6.93 -0.75
CA CYS A 41 -1.02 6.89 0.61
C CYS A 41 -2.51 7.23 0.67
N THR A 42 -3.30 6.44 1.40
CA THR A 42 -4.74 6.70 1.57
C THR A 42 -5.02 8.02 2.28
N SER A 43 -4.10 8.46 3.14
CA SER A 43 -4.22 9.74 3.85
C SER A 43 -3.89 10.95 2.99
N ARG A 44 -3.56 10.77 1.70
CA ARG A 44 -3.28 11.89 0.79
C ARG A 44 -4.37 12.97 0.78
N THR A 45 -5.63 12.56 0.77
CA THR A 45 -6.76 13.51 0.77
C THR A 45 -7.05 14.10 2.16
N LYS A 46 -6.71 13.38 3.23
CA LYS A 46 -6.98 13.80 4.62
C LYS A 46 -5.87 14.67 5.21
N THR A 47 -4.61 14.36 4.91
CA THR A 47 -3.42 14.99 5.52
C THR A 47 -2.47 15.61 4.49
N GLY A 48 -2.77 15.51 3.19
CA GLY A 48 -1.87 15.97 2.14
C GLY A 48 -0.64 15.08 1.97
N CYS A 49 -0.69 13.81 2.39
CA CYS A 49 0.47 12.91 2.26
C CYS A 49 0.82 12.59 0.80
N TYR A 50 2.06 12.87 0.40
CA TYR A 50 2.56 12.57 -0.95
C TYR A 50 3.31 11.24 -1.05
N ALA A 51 3.36 10.44 0.03
CA ALA A 51 3.99 9.12 0.03
C ALA A 51 3.40 8.20 -1.05
N ASP A 52 4.29 7.62 -1.85
CA ASP A 52 3.94 6.70 -2.92
C ASP A 52 4.88 5.50 -2.94
N VAL A 53 4.32 4.35 -3.30
CA VAL A 53 5.02 3.08 -3.32
C VAL A 53 4.82 2.44 -4.68
N THR A 54 5.89 1.92 -5.27
CA THR A 54 5.82 1.09 -6.47
C THR A 54 6.10 -0.34 -6.10
N THR A 55 5.20 -1.24 -6.48
CA THR A 55 5.42 -2.69 -6.36
C THR A 55 5.70 -3.29 -7.74
N VAL A 56 6.43 -4.39 -7.77
CA VAL A 56 6.70 -5.17 -8.98
C VAL A 56 6.35 -6.64 -8.73
N TYR A 57 5.87 -7.32 -9.77
CA TYR A 57 5.69 -8.76 -9.73
C TYR A 57 7.00 -9.44 -10.12
N HIS A 58 7.57 -10.23 -9.22
CA HIS A 58 8.86 -10.90 -9.38
C HIS A 58 8.81 -12.29 -8.72
N GLN A 59 9.28 -13.32 -9.41
CA GLN A 59 9.37 -14.69 -8.89
C GLN A 59 8.07 -15.18 -8.21
N LEU A 60 6.94 -15.02 -8.91
CA LEU A 60 5.60 -15.40 -8.45
C LEU A 60 5.04 -14.59 -7.26
N ARG A 61 5.77 -13.59 -6.76
CA ARG A 61 5.36 -12.75 -5.63
C ARG A 61 5.33 -11.28 -6.04
N THR A 62 4.58 -10.48 -5.30
CA THR A 62 4.65 -9.02 -5.48
C THR A 62 5.51 -8.46 -4.37
N VAL A 63 6.52 -7.68 -4.75
CA VAL A 63 7.47 -7.06 -3.80
C VAL A 63 7.43 -5.55 -3.94
N VAL A 64 7.75 -4.86 -2.85
CA VAL A 64 7.95 -3.42 -2.85
C VAL A 64 9.26 -3.12 -3.58
N ASN A 65 9.15 -2.40 -4.68
CA ASN A 65 10.29 -2.03 -5.52
C ASN A 65 10.87 -0.66 -5.12
N ARG A 66 10.00 0.30 -4.76
CA ARG A 66 10.43 1.65 -4.41
C ARG A 66 9.40 2.34 -3.52
N VAL A 67 9.87 3.01 -2.48
CA VAL A 67 9.10 3.96 -1.69
C VAL A 67 9.59 5.37 -2.02
N ARG A 68 8.67 6.32 -2.15
CA ARG A 68 8.94 7.72 -2.44
C ARG A 68 8.16 8.61 -1.48
N ASN A 69 8.78 9.74 -1.14
CA ASN A 69 8.30 10.71 -0.17
C ASN A 69 8.14 10.13 1.25
N LYS A 70 8.19 11.01 2.25
CA LYS A 70 7.97 10.63 3.66
C LYS A 70 6.51 10.87 4.05
N HIS A 71 6.01 10.09 5.00
CA HIS A 71 4.71 10.35 5.61
C HIS A 71 4.80 11.60 6.51
N ASN A 72 3.82 12.51 6.42
CA ASN A 72 3.71 13.66 7.33
C ASN A 72 2.71 13.43 8.48
N HIS A 73 2.19 12.22 8.59
CA HIS A 73 1.12 11.86 9.51
C HIS A 73 1.46 10.54 10.18
N PRO A 74 0.93 10.28 11.39
CA PRO A 74 1.10 8.98 12.03
C PRO A 74 0.42 7.87 11.22
N PRO A 75 0.89 6.62 11.37
CA PRO A 75 0.22 5.43 10.85
C PRO A 75 -1.28 5.49 11.15
N PRO A 76 -2.15 5.42 10.13
CA PRO A 76 -3.56 5.32 10.41
C PRO A 76 -3.80 3.95 11.06
N GLY A 77 -4.58 3.91 12.14
CA GLY A 77 -4.79 2.66 12.87
C GLY A 77 -5.42 1.62 11.94
N PHE A 78 -4.88 0.40 11.95
CA PHE A 78 -5.51 -0.74 11.28
C PHE A 78 -6.28 -1.52 12.32
N TYR A 79 -7.60 -1.56 12.18
CA TYR A 79 -8.38 -2.52 12.95
C TYR A 79 -8.86 -3.64 12.02
N ARG A 80 -8.43 -4.87 12.33
CA ARG A 80 -8.97 -6.08 11.72
C ARG A 80 -10.35 -6.33 12.33
N ARG A 81 -11.42 -6.21 11.55
CA ARG A 81 -12.75 -6.61 12.00
C ARG A 81 -12.80 -8.13 12.15
N ASN A 82 -13.71 -8.61 12.99
CA ASN A 82 -13.94 -10.04 13.22
C ASN A 82 -14.32 -10.81 11.94
N ASP A 83 -14.85 -10.10 10.95
CA ASP A 83 -15.20 -10.59 9.60
C ASP A 83 -13.97 -10.79 8.67
N GLY A 84 -12.75 -10.58 9.17
CA GLY A 84 -11.52 -10.63 8.37
C GLY A 84 -11.29 -9.39 7.49
N SER A 85 -12.27 -8.50 7.41
CA SER A 85 -12.16 -7.21 6.73
C SER A 85 -11.37 -6.20 7.56
N PHE A 86 -10.45 -5.47 6.93
CA PHE A 86 -9.67 -4.44 7.61
C PHE A 86 -10.26 -3.06 7.36
N ARG A 87 -10.35 -2.24 8.41
CA ARG A 87 -10.76 -0.85 8.32
C ARG A 87 -9.62 0.04 8.82
N ILE A 88 -9.29 1.03 7.99
CA ILE A 88 -8.41 2.14 8.37
C ILE A 88 -9.27 3.11 9.19
N VAL A 89 -8.82 3.46 10.40
CA VAL A 89 -9.42 4.48 11.27
C VAL A 89 -8.62 5.78 11.24
#